data_AF-A0A7Y5XX47-F1
#
_entry.id   AF-A0A7Y5XX47-F1
#
_cell.length_a   1.000
_cell.length_b   1.000
_cell.length_c   1.000
_cell.angle_alpha   90.00
_cell.angle_beta   90.00
_cell.angle_gamma   90.00
#
_symmetry.space_group_name_H-M   'P 1'
#
loop_
_entity.id
_entity.type
_entity.pdbx_description
1 polymer ?
#
loop_
_entity_poly.entity_id
_entity_poly.type
_entity_poly.pdbx_seq_one_letter_code
_entity_poly.pdbx_strand_id
1 'polypeptide(L)'
;TRAHDLETLQADVREVADRLGESEETPTGFVRDWFAPQAAAELLHFRSLIQEYGSQDVLRVVLARAARSARLTTHFDLDFPRAPQQGEYWCHKHRRTCRPVEGARKFLTRYLADTAARIAEFADVRDPRRAAVVLHGDARELELGGPYDGVVTSPPYPGLIDYHEQHRYAYELLELDDRRERELGAAERGTSKAAIAEYVDGIAAVLARSKASLRRGAPVCIVVNDRRELYPEILERAGLRLDERLERHVNRRTGRRAGEYFESILICR
;
A
#
# COMPACT_ATOMS: atom_id res chain seq x y z
N THR A 1 4.66 1.92 17.07
CA THR A 1 3.25 1.66 16.81
C THR A 1 2.49 2.38 17.89
N ARG A 2 1.42 3.09 17.54
CA ARG A 2 0.64 3.83 18.54
C ARG A 2 -0.14 2.85 19.41
N ALA A 3 -0.25 3.11 20.71
CA ALA A 3 -1.20 2.37 21.54
C ALA A 3 -2.61 2.92 21.30
N HIS A 4 -3.60 2.04 21.22
CA HIS A 4 -5.00 2.43 21.14
C HIS A 4 -5.67 2.12 22.47
N ASP A 5 -6.54 3.01 22.91
CA ASP A 5 -7.54 2.68 23.90
C ASP A 5 -8.55 1.74 23.23
N LEU A 6 -8.52 0.46 23.62
CA LEU A 6 -9.35 -0.57 23.00
C LEU A 6 -10.83 -0.40 23.35
N GLU A 7 -11.15 0.14 24.52
CA GLU A 7 -12.55 0.35 24.92
C GLU A 7 -13.17 1.46 24.05
N THR A 8 -12.49 2.60 23.96
CA THR A 8 -12.88 3.70 23.09
C THR A 8 -12.97 3.27 21.63
N LEU A 9 -11.97 2.53 21.11
CA LEU A 9 -12.01 2.03 19.73
C LEU A 9 -13.21 1.12 19.47
N GLN A 10 -13.54 0.23 20.41
CA GLN A 10 -14.68 -0.68 20.27
C GLN A 10 -16.02 0.06 20.36
N ALA A 11 -16.10 1.14 21.14
CA ALA A 11 -17.27 2.01 21.18
C ALA A 11 -17.45 2.76 19.86
N ASP A 12 -16.40 3.43 19.37
CA ASP A 12 -16.38 4.14 18.09
C ASP A 12 -16.83 3.21 16.94
N VAL A 13 -16.26 2.00 16.88
CA VAL A 13 -16.58 1.02 15.84
C VAL A 13 -18.04 0.61 15.85
N ARG A 14 -18.64 0.39 17.04
CA ARG A 14 -20.05 0.05 17.17
C ARG A 14 -20.94 1.20 16.73
N GLU A 15 -20.67 2.41 17.21
CA GLU A 15 -21.48 3.58 16.90
C GLU A 15 -21.42 3.93 15.41
N VAL A 16 -20.23 3.90 14.80
CA VAL A 16 -20.07 4.10 13.35
C VAL A 16 -20.81 3.02 12.56
N ALA A 17 -20.77 1.75 13.01
CA ALA A 17 -21.49 0.67 12.35
C ALA A 17 -23.01 0.90 12.36
N ASP A 18 -23.56 1.39 13.46
CA ASP A 18 -24.99 1.71 13.61
C ASP A 18 -25.39 2.93 12.78
N ARG A 19 -24.46 3.87 12.56
CA ARG A 19 -24.67 5.10 11.78
C ARG A 19 -24.34 4.97 10.29
N LEU A 20 -24.01 3.77 9.79
CA LEU A 20 -23.78 3.57 8.36
C LEU A 20 -25.02 3.98 7.54
N GLY A 21 -24.80 4.84 6.56
CA GLY A 21 -25.83 5.52 5.76
C GLY A 21 -25.32 5.88 4.38
N GLU A 22 -26.04 6.77 3.71
CA GLU A 22 -25.74 7.28 2.38
C GLU A 22 -25.67 8.81 2.46
N SER A 23 -24.70 9.42 1.77
CA SER A 23 -24.54 10.87 1.69
C SER A 23 -25.36 11.43 0.54
N GLU A 24 -25.89 12.64 0.71
CA GLU A 24 -26.49 13.43 -0.38
C GLU A 24 -25.44 14.17 -1.23
N GLU A 25 -24.16 14.10 -0.83
CA GLU A 25 -23.06 14.69 -1.57
C GLU A 25 -22.93 14.10 -2.98
N THR A 26 -22.82 14.97 -3.97
CA THR A 26 -22.59 14.55 -5.35
C THR A 26 -21.13 14.09 -5.52
N PRO A 27 -20.88 12.82 -5.88
CA PRO A 27 -19.53 12.34 -6.08
C PRO A 27 -18.87 13.03 -7.29
N THR A 28 -17.58 13.34 -7.16
CA THR A 28 -16.76 13.91 -8.22
C THR A 28 -15.58 13.00 -8.54
N GLY A 29 -14.78 13.34 -9.56
CA GLY A 29 -13.47 12.73 -9.79
C GLY A 29 -13.48 11.20 -9.90
N PHE A 30 -12.50 10.57 -9.28
CA PHE A 30 -12.35 9.12 -9.22
C PHE A 30 -13.55 8.47 -8.53
N VAL A 31 -14.09 9.08 -7.46
CA VAL A 31 -15.24 8.51 -6.74
C VAL A 31 -16.46 8.39 -7.66
N ARG A 32 -16.73 9.40 -8.48
CA ARG A 32 -17.82 9.35 -9.47
C ARG A 32 -17.59 8.28 -10.54
N ASP A 33 -16.37 8.18 -11.03
CA ASP A 33 -16.08 7.37 -12.22
C ASP A 33 -15.88 5.88 -11.88
N TRP A 34 -15.51 5.55 -10.63
CA TRP A 34 -15.09 4.19 -10.25
C TRP A 34 -15.99 3.47 -9.25
N PHE A 35 -17.09 4.08 -8.82
CA PHE A 35 -18.03 3.47 -7.88
C PHE A 35 -19.45 3.52 -8.42
N ALA A 36 -20.25 2.51 -8.07
CA ALA A 36 -21.69 2.61 -8.25
C ALA A 36 -22.25 3.77 -7.41
N PRO A 37 -23.35 4.44 -7.84
CA PRO A 37 -23.90 5.59 -7.13
C PRO A 37 -24.13 5.34 -5.63
N GLN A 38 -24.70 4.18 -5.28
CA GLN A 38 -24.91 3.79 -3.88
C GLN A 38 -23.58 3.61 -3.13
N ALA A 39 -22.62 2.86 -3.68
CA ALA A 39 -21.31 2.70 -3.06
C ALA A 39 -20.60 4.05 -2.85
N ALA A 40 -20.69 4.98 -3.79
CA ALA A 40 -20.14 6.32 -3.64
C ALA A 40 -20.79 7.08 -2.47
N ALA A 41 -22.12 7.10 -2.41
CA ALA A 41 -22.87 7.74 -1.34
C ALA A 41 -22.53 7.14 0.05
N GLU A 42 -22.41 5.82 0.15
CA GLU A 42 -22.04 5.14 1.40
C GLU A 42 -20.59 5.45 1.85
N LEU A 43 -19.64 5.53 0.90
CA LEU A 43 -18.25 5.88 1.21
C LEU A 43 -18.11 7.35 1.64
N LEU A 44 -18.82 8.26 0.97
CA LEU A 44 -18.83 9.69 1.32
C LEU A 44 -19.51 9.94 2.68
N HIS A 45 -20.57 9.20 2.98
CA HIS A 45 -21.19 9.24 4.32
C HIS A 45 -20.23 8.73 5.39
N PHE A 46 -19.58 7.59 5.15
CA PHE A 46 -18.59 7.09 6.10
C PHE A 46 -17.46 8.10 6.32
N ARG A 47 -16.99 8.76 5.24
CA ARG A 47 -15.96 9.80 5.33
C ARG A 47 -16.40 10.96 6.22
N SER A 48 -17.65 11.43 6.11
CA SER A 48 -18.13 12.57 6.93
C SER A 48 -18.16 12.25 8.42
N LEU A 49 -18.44 10.98 8.79
CA LEU A 49 -18.44 10.53 10.18
C LEU A 49 -17.05 10.56 10.82
N ILE A 50 -15.96 10.39 10.06
CA ILE A 50 -14.60 10.17 10.60
C ILE A 50 -14.20 11.25 11.60
N GLN A 51 -14.51 12.52 11.32
CA GLN A 51 -14.09 13.66 12.14
C GLN A 51 -14.78 13.70 13.52
N GLU A 52 -15.87 12.97 13.69
CA GLU A 52 -16.66 12.94 14.93
C GLU A 52 -16.06 12.01 16.01
N TYR A 53 -15.11 11.13 15.64
CA TYR A 53 -14.60 10.07 16.51
C TYR A 53 -13.13 10.28 16.91
N GLY A 54 -12.73 9.66 18.02
CA GLY A 54 -11.33 9.66 18.47
C GLY A 54 -10.43 8.74 17.63
N SER A 55 -10.99 7.65 17.11
CA SER A 55 -10.27 6.62 16.34
C SER A 55 -10.11 6.96 14.84
N GLN A 56 -9.90 8.23 14.51
CA GLN A 56 -9.90 8.71 13.12
C GLN A 56 -8.89 7.99 12.23
N ASP A 57 -7.68 7.74 12.73
CA ASP A 57 -6.62 7.02 12.00
C ASP A 57 -7.08 5.62 11.57
N VAL A 58 -7.74 4.89 12.47
CA VAL A 58 -8.32 3.57 12.19
C VAL A 58 -9.45 3.68 11.18
N LEU A 59 -10.37 4.63 11.34
CA LEU A 59 -11.50 4.81 10.43
C LEU A 59 -11.05 5.20 9.02
N ARG A 60 -9.99 6.01 8.87
CA ARG A 60 -9.39 6.33 7.57
C ARG A 60 -8.83 5.07 6.88
N VAL A 61 -8.20 4.17 7.64
CA VAL A 61 -7.75 2.86 7.12
C VAL A 61 -8.94 2.01 6.68
N VAL A 62 -10.02 1.97 7.47
CA VAL A 62 -11.25 1.25 7.13
C VAL A 62 -11.85 1.79 5.83
N LEU A 63 -11.96 3.10 5.68
CA LEU A 63 -12.48 3.75 4.48
C LEU A 63 -11.66 3.37 3.24
N ALA A 64 -10.32 3.48 3.32
CA ALA A 64 -9.44 3.12 2.21
C ALA A 64 -9.58 1.64 1.82
N ARG A 65 -9.64 0.72 2.80
CA ARG A 65 -9.83 -0.72 2.54
C ARG A 65 -11.19 -1.01 1.91
N ALA A 66 -12.25 -0.40 2.43
CA ALA A 66 -13.60 -0.56 1.90
C ALA A 66 -13.73 -0.02 0.48
N ALA A 67 -13.21 1.19 0.23
CA ALA A 67 -13.16 1.80 -1.09
C ALA A 67 -12.43 0.89 -2.08
N ARG A 68 -11.25 0.34 -1.73
CA ARG A 68 -10.53 -0.60 -2.61
C ARG A 68 -11.41 -1.76 -3.08
N SER A 69 -12.22 -2.32 -2.19
CA SER A 69 -13.11 -3.47 -2.45
C SER A 69 -14.42 -3.10 -3.14
N ALA A 70 -14.90 -1.86 -2.96
CA ALA A 70 -16.15 -1.38 -3.55
C ALA A 70 -15.99 -0.84 -4.99
N ARG A 71 -14.75 -0.66 -5.47
CA ARG A 71 -14.48 -0.22 -6.85
C ARG A 71 -15.14 -1.13 -7.88
N LEU A 72 -15.62 -0.52 -8.95
CA LEU A 72 -16.09 -1.18 -10.16
C LEU A 72 -14.92 -1.83 -10.89
N THR A 73 -14.49 -3.01 -10.45
CA THR A 73 -13.43 -3.80 -11.09
C THR A 73 -13.77 -5.29 -11.06
N THR A 74 -13.09 -6.07 -11.89
CA THR A 74 -13.22 -7.52 -11.88
C THR A 74 -12.42 -8.14 -10.73
N HIS A 75 -12.82 -9.34 -10.30
CA HIS A 75 -12.14 -10.05 -9.21
C HIS A 75 -10.66 -10.41 -9.49
N PHE A 76 -10.22 -10.35 -10.75
CA PHE A 76 -8.87 -10.70 -11.18
C PHE A 76 -8.04 -9.50 -11.64
N ASP A 77 -8.62 -8.29 -11.63
CA ASP A 77 -7.99 -7.03 -12.04
C ASP A 77 -7.98 -6.00 -10.89
N LEU A 78 -7.81 -6.49 -9.66
CA LEU A 78 -7.79 -5.66 -8.44
C LEU A 78 -6.53 -4.80 -8.33
N ASP A 79 -5.47 -5.18 -9.06
CA ASP A 79 -4.15 -4.55 -8.97
C ASP A 79 -4.08 -3.28 -9.82
N PHE A 80 -4.50 -3.34 -11.10
CA PHE A 80 -4.33 -2.26 -12.08
C PHE A 80 -5.52 -2.19 -13.06
N PRO A 81 -6.75 -1.97 -12.57
CA PRO A 81 -7.87 -1.87 -13.47
C PRO A 81 -7.71 -0.63 -14.35
N ARG A 82 -7.90 -0.80 -15.68
CA ARG A 82 -7.76 0.29 -16.66
C ARG A 82 -9.02 1.12 -16.84
N ALA A 83 -10.17 0.51 -16.59
CA ALA A 83 -11.47 1.14 -16.73
C ALA A 83 -12.45 0.53 -15.72
N PRO A 84 -13.47 1.28 -15.28
CA PRO A 84 -14.52 0.76 -14.41
C PRO A 84 -15.34 -0.32 -15.11
N GLN A 85 -15.56 -1.44 -14.42
CA GLN A 85 -16.39 -2.54 -14.89
C GLN A 85 -17.87 -2.24 -14.59
N GLN A 86 -18.65 -1.86 -15.61
CA GLN A 86 -20.06 -1.48 -15.46
C GLN A 86 -21.05 -2.64 -15.58
N GLY A 87 -20.72 -3.66 -16.37
CA GLY A 87 -21.60 -4.80 -16.66
C GLY A 87 -21.16 -6.11 -16.03
N GLU A 88 -21.98 -7.15 -16.20
CA GLU A 88 -21.62 -8.52 -15.88
C GLU A 88 -20.32 -8.95 -16.56
N TYR A 89 -19.53 -9.77 -15.87
CA TYR A 89 -18.29 -10.32 -16.40
C TYR A 89 -18.10 -11.77 -15.96
N TRP A 90 -17.46 -12.57 -16.83
CA TRP A 90 -17.08 -13.92 -16.46
C TRP A 90 -15.93 -13.88 -15.44
N CYS A 91 -16.15 -14.47 -14.27
CA CYS A 91 -15.16 -14.51 -13.21
C CYS A 91 -14.48 -15.87 -13.13
N HIS A 92 -13.18 -15.92 -13.45
CA HIS A 92 -12.39 -17.16 -13.36
C HIS A 92 -12.20 -17.66 -11.92
N LYS A 93 -12.12 -16.74 -10.94
CA LYS A 93 -11.96 -17.10 -9.52
C LYS A 93 -13.19 -17.82 -8.96
N HIS A 94 -14.38 -17.42 -9.41
CA HIS A 94 -15.65 -18.02 -8.98
C HIS A 94 -16.25 -19.01 -10.00
N ARG A 95 -15.65 -19.14 -11.19
CA ARG A 95 -16.12 -19.95 -12.31
C ARG A 95 -17.60 -19.71 -12.65
N ARG A 96 -18.02 -18.43 -12.63
CA ARG A 96 -19.39 -17.99 -12.91
C ARG A 96 -19.41 -16.54 -13.41
N THR A 97 -20.54 -16.12 -13.97
CA THR A 97 -20.81 -14.70 -14.23
C THR A 97 -20.95 -13.97 -12.90
N CYS A 98 -20.19 -12.89 -12.74
CA CYS A 98 -20.25 -12.00 -11.59
C CYS A 98 -20.75 -10.62 -12.03
N ARG A 99 -21.33 -9.90 -11.08
CA ARG A 99 -21.77 -8.52 -11.23
C ARG A 99 -20.83 -7.58 -10.48
N PRO A 100 -20.67 -6.34 -10.95
CA PRO A 100 -19.99 -5.30 -10.20
C PRO A 100 -20.61 -5.10 -8.81
N VAL A 101 -19.83 -4.52 -7.91
CA VAL A 101 -20.32 -4.16 -6.58
C VAL A 101 -21.19 -2.91 -6.69
N GLU A 102 -22.41 -2.99 -6.15
CA GLU A 102 -23.33 -1.84 -6.09
C GLU A 102 -23.20 -1.03 -4.80
N GLY A 103 -22.88 -1.66 -3.66
CA GLY A 103 -22.76 -1.02 -2.35
C GLY A 103 -21.46 -1.34 -1.60
N ALA A 104 -20.99 -0.37 -0.81
CA ALA A 104 -19.83 -0.41 0.06
C ALA A 104 -20.14 -0.82 1.51
N ARG A 105 -21.38 -0.73 1.99
CA ARG A 105 -21.78 -1.02 3.39
C ARG A 105 -21.25 -2.35 3.90
N LYS A 106 -21.40 -3.43 3.12
CA LYS A 106 -20.89 -4.77 3.49
C LYS A 106 -19.37 -4.80 3.73
N PHE A 107 -18.61 -3.95 3.03
CA PHE A 107 -17.17 -3.84 3.19
C PHE A 107 -16.83 -2.95 4.39
N LEU A 108 -17.55 -1.84 4.58
CA LEU A 108 -17.41 -0.98 5.74
C LEU A 108 -17.66 -1.76 7.05
N THR A 109 -18.80 -2.44 7.16
CA THR A 109 -19.12 -3.29 8.32
C THR A 109 -18.04 -4.34 8.58
N ARG A 110 -17.59 -5.03 7.52
CA ARG A 110 -16.53 -6.05 7.64
C ARG A 110 -15.21 -5.45 8.11
N TYR A 111 -14.78 -4.34 7.52
CA TYR A 111 -13.47 -3.76 7.80
C TYR A 111 -13.43 -2.99 9.11
N LEU A 112 -14.56 -2.44 9.58
CA LEU A 112 -14.72 -1.95 10.95
C LEU A 112 -14.39 -3.07 11.96
N ALA A 113 -15.08 -4.20 11.85
CA ALA A 113 -14.88 -5.34 12.75
C ALA A 113 -13.48 -5.97 12.62
N ASP A 114 -13.03 -6.28 11.40
CA ASP A 114 -11.71 -6.91 11.14
C ASP A 114 -10.55 -6.02 11.61
N THR A 115 -10.62 -4.71 11.37
CA THR A 115 -9.52 -3.81 11.76
C THR A 115 -9.45 -3.67 13.28
N ALA A 116 -10.59 -3.53 13.97
CA ALA A 116 -10.64 -3.47 15.43
C ALA A 116 -10.13 -4.76 16.09
N ALA A 117 -10.55 -5.93 15.57
CA ALA A 117 -10.09 -7.23 16.04
C ALA A 117 -8.57 -7.38 15.91
N ARG A 118 -8.00 -7.01 14.76
CA ARG A 118 -6.53 -7.06 14.53
C ARG A 118 -5.76 -6.13 15.44
N ILE A 119 -6.30 -4.95 15.77
CA ILE A 119 -5.67 -4.03 16.71
C ILE A 119 -5.68 -4.63 18.13
N ALA A 120 -6.78 -5.27 18.54
CA ALA A 120 -6.86 -5.98 19.81
C ALA A 120 -5.89 -7.18 19.87
N GLU A 121 -5.87 -8.03 18.85
CA GLU A 121 -4.93 -9.16 18.74
C GLU A 121 -3.47 -8.68 18.82
N PHE A 122 -3.14 -7.56 18.16
CA PHE A 122 -1.80 -6.99 18.25
C PHE A 122 -1.50 -6.43 19.65
N ALA A 123 -2.49 -5.80 20.31
CA ALA A 123 -2.32 -5.27 21.65
C ALA A 123 -1.96 -6.38 22.66
N ASP A 124 -2.54 -7.58 22.50
CA ASP A 124 -2.28 -8.73 23.37
C ASP A 124 -0.83 -9.27 23.25
N VAL A 125 -0.23 -9.18 22.06
CA VAL A 125 1.13 -9.71 21.80
C VAL A 125 2.21 -8.62 21.79
N ARG A 126 1.83 -7.35 21.97
CA ARG A 126 2.74 -6.22 21.87
C ARG A 126 3.73 -6.18 23.03
N ASP A 127 5.02 -6.04 22.74
CA ASP A 127 6.02 -5.67 23.76
C ASP A 127 5.84 -4.18 24.13
N PRO A 128 5.49 -3.85 25.39
CA PRO A 128 5.25 -2.47 25.81
C PRO A 128 6.50 -1.59 25.74
N ARG A 129 7.70 -2.18 25.67
CA ARG A 129 8.99 -1.47 25.57
C ARG A 129 9.42 -1.20 24.14
N ARG A 130 8.69 -1.73 23.15
CA ARG A 130 9.04 -1.61 21.72
C ARG A 130 7.94 -0.90 20.94
N ALA A 131 8.36 -0.11 19.97
CA ALA A 131 7.47 0.58 19.06
C ALA A 131 8.11 0.71 17.68
N ALA A 132 7.34 0.47 16.62
CA ALA A 132 7.73 0.93 15.28
C ALA A 132 7.51 2.45 15.17
N VAL A 133 8.51 3.20 14.71
CA VAL A 133 8.34 4.61 14.34
C VAL A 133 8.10 4.66 12.84
N VAL A 134 7.06 5.39 12.42
CA VAL A 134 6.74 5.59 11.01
C VAL A 134 7.14 7.02 10.65
N LEU A 135 8.07 7.15 9.71
CA LEU A 135 8.47 8.42 9.14
C LEU A 135 7.83 8.52 7.75
N HIS A 136 7.08 9.59 7.50
CA HIS A 136 6.47 9.85 6.20
C HIS A 136 7.28 10.93 5.48
N GLY A 137 7.89 10.57 4.35
CA GLY A 137 8.68 11.49 3.54
C GLY A 137 9.55 10.75 2.52
N ASP A 138 10.38 11.50 1.81
CA ASP A 138 11.34 10.95 0.86
C ASP A 138 12.52 10.30 1.61
N ALA A 139 12.76 9.01 1.40
CA ALA A 139 13.85 8.29 2.06
C ALA A 139 15.26 8.84 1.72
N ARG A 140 15.38 9.64 0.65
CA ARG A 140 16.61 10.39 0.31
C ARG A 140 16.84 11.60 1.22
N GLU A 141 15.80 12.08 1.89
CA GLU A 141 15.81 13.34 2.67
C GLU A 141 15.53 13.12 4.16
N LEU A 142 14.81 12.03 4.51
CA LEU A 142 14.42 11.75 5.89
C LEU A 142 15.61 11.56 6.83
N GLU A 143 15.56 12.22 7.98
CA GLU A 143 16.45 11.95 9.11
C GLU A 143 16.04 10.64 9.78
N LEU A 144 16.78 9.57 9.49
CA LEU A 144 16.42 8.23 9.93
C LEU A 144 16.68 8.03 11.42
N GLY A 145 17.76 8.63 11.97
CA GLY A 145 18.26 8.32 13.31
C GLY A 145 19.26 7.17 13.30
N GLY A 146 19.44 6.49 14.44
CA GLY A 146 20.31 5.31 14.55
C GLY A 146 21.26 5.33 15.75
N PRO A 147 22.25 4.41 15.80
CA PRO A 147 22.56 3.42 14.77
C PRO A 147 21.65 2.18 14.84
N TYR A 148 21.22 1.69 13.67
CA TYR A 148 20.37 0.50 13.53
C TYR A 148 21.18 -0.79 13.34
N ASP A 149 20.55 -1.92 13.65
CA ASP A 149 21.14 -3.27 13.56
C ASP A 149 21.02 -3.93 12.19
N GLY A 150 20.29 -3.33 11.25
CA GLY A 150 20.14 -3.83 9.89
C GLY A 150 19.02 -3.14 9.13
N VAL A 151 18.95 -3.41 7.84
CA VAL A 151 17.89 -2.94 6.93
C VAL A 151 17.27 -4.15 6.23
N VAL A 152 15.94 -4.15 6.14
CA VAL A 152 15.20 -5.06 5.26
C VAL A 152 14.30 -4.21 4.40
N THR A 153 14.42 -4.33 3.07
CA THR A 153 13.66 -3.48 2.14
C THR A 153 13.29 -4.22 0.85
N SER A 154 12.29 -3.69 0.15
CA SER A 154 11.95 -4.10 -1.22
C SER A 154 11.70 -2.82 -2.02
N PRO A 155 12.71 -2.34 -2.78
CA PRO A 155 12.59 -1.12 -3.55
C PRO A 155 11.52 -1.23 -4.63
N PRO A 156 10.91 -0.11 -5.08
CA PRO A 156 9.93 -0.13 -6.16
C PRO A 156 10.55 -0.73 -7.43
N TYR A 157 9.77 -1.50 -8.19
CA TYR A 157 10.26 -2.12 -9.42
C TYR A 157 10.07 -1.16 -10.61
N PRO A 158 11.15 -0.79 -11.32
CA PRO A 158 11.11 0.30 -12.28
C PRO A 158 10.17 -0.02 -13.45
N GLY A 159 9.24 0.90 -13.70
CA GLY A 159 8.26 0.82 -14.78
C GLY A 159 7.08 -0.12 -14.49
N LEU A 160 6.91 -0.61 -13.25
CA LEU A 160 5.93 -1.67 -12.97
C LEU A 160 4.60 -1.17 -12.42
N ILE A 161 4.62 -0.22 -11.49
CA ILE A 161 3.48 0.20 -10.68
C ILE A 161 3.57 1.71 -10.47
N ASP A 162 2.47 2.42 -10.74
CA ASP A 162 2.24 3.76 -10.23
C ASP A 162 1.48 3.63 -8.90
N TYR A 163 2.17 3.79 -7.77
CA TYR A 163 1.59 3.49 -6.45
C TYR A 163 0.50 4.48 -6.05
N HIS A 164 0.68 5.77 -6.38
CA HIS A 164 -0.32 6.81 -6.18
C HIS A 164 -1.58 6.52 -7.01
N GLU A 165 -1.44 6.21 -8.30
CA GLU A 165 -2.58 5.91 -9.16
C GLU A 165 -3.30 4.64 -8.70
N GLN A 166 -2.56 3.60 -8.29
CA GLN A 166 -3.15 2.37 -7.75
C GLN A 166 -4.06 2.64 -6.54
N HIS A 167 -3.73 3.65 -5.74
CA HIS A 167 -4.44 4.04 -4.52
C HIS A 167 -5.26 5.32 -4.68
N ARG A 168 -5.52 5.78 -5.90
CA ARG A 168 -6.19 7.06 -6.18
C ARG A 168 -7.50 7.26 -5.42
N TYR A 169 -8.27 6.20 -5.22
CA TYR A 169 -9.47 6.21 -4.37
C TYR A 169 -9.20 6.73 -2.95
N ALA A 170 -8.10 6.30 -2.32
CA ALA A 170 -7.76 6.70 -0.96
C ALA A 170 -7.23 8.14 -0.93
N TYR A 171 -6.42 8.54 -1.91
CA TYR A 171 -5.95 9.92 -2.03
C TYR A 171 -7.10 10.90 -2.16
N GLU A 172 -8.09 10.60 -3.01
CA GLU A 172 -9.26 11.46 -3.21
C GLU A 172 -10.21 11.44 -2.00
N LEU A 173 -10.55 10.26 -1.46
CA LEU A 173 -11.48 10.17 -0.32
C LEU A 173 -10.92 10.72 0.99
N LEU A 174 -9.60 10.64 1.20
CA LEU A 174 -8.94 11.05 2.44
C LEU A 174 -8.18 12.37 2.31
N GLU A 175 -8.27 13.02 1.14
CA GLU A 175 -7.59 14.27 0.81
C GLU A 175 -6.09 14.21 1.15
N LEU A 176 -5.43 13.13 0.71
CA LEU A 176 -4.00 12.94 0.95
C LEU A 176 -3.18 13.74 -0.07
N ASP A 177 -2.01 14.20 0.35
CA ASP A 177 -1.04 14.85 -0.52
C ASP A 177 -0.60 13.92 -1.65
N ASP A 178 -1.00 14.22 -2.90
CA ASP A 178 -0.50 13.50 -4.07
C ASP A 178 0.93 13.95 -4.40
N ARG A 179 1.89 13.02 -4.27
CA ARG A 179 3.32 13.22 -4.52
C ARG A 179 3.85 12.29 -5.62
N ARG A 180 3.00 11.93 -6.60
CA ARG A 180 3.37 10.98 -7.67
C ARG A 180 4.60 11.43 -8.47
N GLU A 181 4.86 12.73 -8.55
CA GLU A 181 6.05 13.30 -9.17
C GLU A 181 7.37 12.92 -8.46
N ARG A 182 7.29 12.34 -7.26
CA ARG A 182 8.44 11.86 -6.49
C ARG A 182 8.63 10.35 -6.55
N GLU A 183 7.75 9.60 -7.23
CA GLU A 183 7.88 8.15 -7.35
C GLU A 183 9.13 7.75 -8.14
N LEU A 184 10.02 6.99 -7.49
CA LEU A 184 11.12 6.32 -8.16
C LEU A 184 10.60 5.09 -8.93
N GLY A 185 10.86 5.06 -10.23
CA GLY A 185 10.49 3.93 -11.08
C GLY A 185 9.00 3.82 -11.40
N ALA A 186 8.26 4.95 -11.38
CA ALA A 186 6.87 5.01 -11.82
C ALA A 186 6.67 4.37 -13.22
N ALA A 187 5.57 3.67 -13.41
CA ALA A 187 5.21 3.07 -14.70
C ALA A 187 4.92 4.13 -15.77
N GLU A 188 4.34 5.27 -15.41
CA GLU A 188 4.10 6.39 -16.32
C GLU A 188 5.40 6.93 -16.96
N ARG A 189 6.53 6.88 -16.24
CA ARG A 189 7.86 7.28 -16.78
C ARG A 189 8.48 6.23 -17.70
N GLY A 190 7.89 5.03 -17.76
CA GLY A 190 8.37 3.91 -18.54
C GLY A 190 9.76 3.43 -18.13
N THR A 191 10.49 2.85 -19.08
CA THR A 191 11.82 2.25 -18.84
C THR A 191 12.85 2.70 -19.87
N SER A 192 12.81 3.98 -20.25
CA SER A 192 13.85 4.57 -21.09
C SER A 192 15.20 4.55 -20.39
N LYS A 193 16.30 4.71 -21.14
CA LYS A 193 17.65 4.75 -20.53
C LYS A 193 17.75 5.83 -19.45
N ALA A 194 17.15 7.00 -19.69
CA ALA A 194 17.11 8.09 -18.72
C ALA A 194 16.28 7.73 -17.47
N ALA A 195 15.11 7.12 -17.63
CA ALA A 195 14.27 6.70 -16.51
C ALA A 195 14.95 5.61 -15.65
N ILE A 196 15.67 4.67 -16.28
CA ILE A 196 16.46 3.66 -15.56
C ILE A 196 17.63 4.29 -14.82
N ALA A 197 18.34 5.25 -15.43
CA ALA A 197 19.43 5.97 -14.77
C ALA A 197 18.93 6.73 -13.53
N GLU A 198 17.81 7.47 -13.65
CA GLU A 198 17.17 8.17 -12.53
C GLU A 198 16.79 7.20 -11.40
N TYR A 199 16.24 6.03 -11.75
CA TYR A 199 15.92 4.98 -10.79
C TYR A 199 17.17 4.46 -10.08
N VAL A 200 18.24 4.14 -10.81
CA VAL A 200 19.51 3.64 -10.25
C VAL A 200 20.10 4.67 -9.28
N ASP A 201 20.14 5.95 -9.68
CA ASP A 201 20.61 7.06 -8.84
C ASP A 201 19.78 7.20 -7.56
N GLY A 202 18.45 7.18 -7.70
CA GLY A 202 17.52 7.29 -6.58
C GLY A 202 17.67 6.16 -5.56
N ILE A 203 17.70 4.91 -6.02
CA ILE A 203 17.84 3.75 -5.12
C ILE A 203 19.23 3.71 -4.48
N ALA A 204 20.29 4.01 -5.24
CA ALA A 204 21.64 4.07 -4.68
C ALA A 204 21.75 5.13 -3.56
N ALA A 205 21.15 6.31 -3.76
CA ALA A 205 21.11 7.37 -2.76
C ALA A 205 20.38 6.94 -1.47
N VAL A 206 19.21 6.28 -1.61
CA VAL A 206 18.45 5.75 -0.45
C VAL A 206 19.25 4.70 0.31
N LEU A 207 19.89 3.76 -0.40
CA LEU A 207 20.68 2.70 0.23
C LEU A 207 21.93 3.26 0.91
N ALA A 208 22.60 4.25 0.31
CA ALA A 208 23.76 4.92 0.91
C ALA A 208 23.38 5.64 2.23
N ARG A 209 22.27 6.39 2.24
CA ARG A 209 21.76 7.02 3.47
C ARG A 209 21.34 5.99 4.51
N SER A 210 20.65 4.93 4.09
CA SER A 210 20.26 3.85 4.98
C SER A 210 21.50 3.23 5.63
N LYS A 211 22.54 2.93 4.84
CA LYS A 211 23.82 2.41 5.31
C LYS A 211 24.50 3.33 6.33
N ALA A 212 24.48 4.65 6.10
CA ALA A 212 25.05 5.62 7.04
C ALA A 212 24.39 5.60 8.43
N SER A 213 23.15 5.12 8.51
CA SER A 213 22.38 4.98 9.76
C SER A 213 22.60 3.63 10.46
N LEU A 214 23.47 2.76 9.94
CA LEU A 214 23.69 1.40 10.45
C LEU A 214 24.94 1.27 11.32
N ARG A 215 24.92 0.30 12.23
CA ARG A 215 26.14 -0.19 12.90
C ARG A 215 27.09 -0.81 11.86
N ARG A 216 28.39 -0.69 12.10
CA ARG A 216 29.42 -1.28 11.23
C ARG A 216 29.19 -2.78 11.08
N GLY A 217 29.05 -3.25 9.83
CA GLY A 217 28.85 -4.66 9.50
C GLY A 217 27.40 -5.16 9.65
N ALA A 218 26.45 -4.28 9.96
CA ALA A 218 25.03 -4.61 9.97
C ALA A 218 24.57 -5.05 8.55
N PRO A 219 23.70 -6.07 8.45
CA PRO A 219 23.21 -6.55 7.18
C PRO A 219 22.21 -5.59 6.52
N VAL A 220 22.27 -5.51 5.20
CA VAL A 220 21.26 -4.89 4.34
C VAL A 220 20.64 -5.99 3.46
N CYS A 221 19.39 -6.34 3.73
CA CYS A 221 18.64 -7.36 2.99
C CYS A 221 17.68 -6.68 2.02
N ILE A 222 17.89 -6.88 0.72
CA ILE A 222 17.11 -6.23 -0.34
C ILE A 222 16.37 -7.29 -1.15
N VAL A 223 15.04 -7.24 -1.14
CA VAL A 223 14.17 -8.13 -1.91
C VAL A 223 13.83 -7.49 -3.25
N VAL A 224 14.27 -8.13 -4.35
CA VAL A 224 14.25 -7.53 -5.68
C VAL A 224 13.78 -8.50 -6.75
N ASN A 225 13.22 -7.96 -7.83
CA ASN A 225 13.14 -8.65 -9.11
C ASN A 225 14.12 -8.00 -10.09
N ASP A 226 15.40 -8.40 -10.04
CA ASP A 226 16.46 -7.77 -10.82
C ASP A 226 16.60 -8.34 -12.24
N ARG A 227 15.53 -8.25 -13.04
CA ARG A 227 15.53 -8.72 -14.45
C ARG A 227 16.47 -7.96 -15.38
N ARG A 228 16.95 -6.79 -14.96
CA ARG A 228 17.75 -5.87 -15.77
C ARG A 228 19.20 -5.75 -15.28
N GLU A 229 19.58 -6.58 -14.29
CA GLU A 229 20.92 -6.56 -13.68
C GLU A 229 21.36 -5.17 -13.21
N LEU A 230 20.45 -4.43 -12.58
CA LEU A 230 20.71 -3.06 -12.10
C LEU A 230 21.42 -3.05 -10.74
N TYR A 231 21.27 -4.12 -9.94
CA TYR A 231 21.75 -4.10 -8.56
C TYR A 231 23.27 -4.15 -8.39
N PRO A 232 24.09 -4.76 -9.27
CA PRO A 232 25.54 -4.62 -9.18
C PRO A 232 25.99 -3.16 -9.13
N GLU A 233 25.46 -2.33 -10.04
CA GLU A 233 25.78 -0.89 -10.10
C GLU A 233 25.19 -0.10 -8.93
N ILE A 234 23.93 -0.37 -8.56
CA ILE A 234 23.28 0.28 -7.41
C ILE A 234 24.07 0.03 -6.12
N LEU A 235 24.51 -1.21 -5.90
CA LEU A 235 25.26 -1.59 -4.70
C LEU A 235 26.64 -0.92 -4.67
N GLU A 236 27.35 -0.90 -5.81
CA GLU A 236 28.63 -0.19 -5.94
C GLU A 236 28.49 1.29 -5.59
N ARG A 237 27.50 1.97 -6.19
CA ARG A 237 27.21 3.39 -5.93
C ARG A 237 26.79 3.67 -4.50
N ALA A 238 26.06 2.74 -3.87
CA ALA A 238 25.68 2.82 -2.46
C ALA A 238 26.84 2.46 -1.50
N GLY A 239 27.98 2.03 -2.03
CA GLY A 239 29.12 1.54 -1.26
C GLY A 239 28.85 0.22 -0.54
N LEU A 240 27.85 -0.55 -0.96
CA LEU A 240 27.50 -1.84 -0.37
C LEU A 240 28.19 -2.97 -1.13
N ARG A 241 28.61 -4.02 -0.42
CA ARG A 241 29.13 -5.25 -1.02
C ARG A 241 28.08 -6.34 -0.93
N LEU A 242 27.82 -7.03 -2.05
CA LEU A 242 27.02 -8.25 -2.05
C LEU A 242 27.81 -9.38 -1.40
N ASP A 243 27.27 -9.97 -0.34
CA ASP A 243 27.87 -11.14 0.31
C ASP A 243 27.15 -12.43 -0.10
N GLU A 244 25.82 -12.41 -0.26
CA GLU A 244 25.02 -13.58 -0.63
C GLU A 244 23.79 -13.18 -1.45
N ARG A 245 23.38 -14.06 -2.38
CA ARG A 245 22.14 -13.94 -3.15
C ARG A 245 21.31 -15.21 -2.97
N LEU A 246 20.12 -15.05 -2.40
CA LEU A 246 19.15 -16.14 -2.22
C LEU A 246 18.04 -16.00 -3.25
N GLU A 247 17.63 -17.10 -3.88
CA GLU A 247 16.51 -17.11 -4.82
C GLU A 247 15.23 -17.62 -4.16
N ARG A 248 14.11 -16.95 -4.45
CA ARG A 248 12.79 -17.24 -3.88
C ARG A 248 11.74 -17.32 -4.97
N HIS A 249 10.99 -18.42 -5.01
CA HIS A 249 9.80 -18.55 -5.84
C HIS A 249 8.59 -17.86 -5.19
N VAL A 250 7.86 -17.03 -5.95
CA VAL A 250 6.66 -16.31 -5.50
C VAL A 250 5.39 -17.02 -5.97
N ASN A 251 4.82 -17.83 -5.07
CA ASN A 251 3.71 -18.74 -5.39
C ASN A 251 2.31 -18.09 -5.27
N ARG A 252 2.20 -16.87 -4.75
CA ARG A 252 0.91 -16.18 -4.52
C ARG A 252 0.96 -14.75 -5.08
N ARG A 253 0.20 -14.49 -6.14
CA ARG A 253 0.10 -13.18 -6.81
C ARG A 253 -1.36 -12.75 -6.92
N THR A 254 -1.63 -11.46 -6.73
CA THR A 254 -3.01 -10.92 -6.71
C THR A 254 -3.63 -10.89 -8.12
N GLY A 255 -2.85 -10.53 -9.14
CA GLY A 255 -3.24 -10.52 -10.55
C GLY A 255 -2.77 -11.74 -11.36
N ARG A 256 -3.46 -11.98 -12.50
CA ARG A 256 -3.14 -13.09 -13.43
C ARG A 256 -1.96 -12.71 -14.31
N ARG A 257 -0.77 -13.21 -14.00
CA ARG A 257 0.39 -13.16 -14.91
C ARG A 257 0.86 -14.60 -15.19
N ALA A 258 1.06 -14.94 -16.45
CA ALA A 258 1.58 -16.26 -16.84
C ALA A 258 3.07 -16.38 -16.46
N GLY A 259 3.49 -17.59 -16.08
CA GLY A 259 4.88 -17.94 -15.79
C GLY A 259 5.27 -17.89 -14.31
N GLU A 260 6.35 -18.61 -13.99
CA GLU A 260 7.00 -18.56 -12.68
C GLU A 260 7.54 -17.15 -12.41
N TYR A 261 7.46 -16.70 -11.16
CA TYR A 261 7.96 -15.41 -10.74
C TYR A 261 8.92 -15.59 -9.59
N PHE A 262 10.18 -15.23 -9.81
CA PHE A 262 11.22 -15.31 -8.80
C PHE A 262 11.60 -13.92 -8.33
N GLU A 263 11.95 -13.83 -7.05
CA GLU A 263 12.61 -12.69 -6.44
C GLU A 263 13.94 -13.17 -5.87
N SER A 264 14.91 -12.26 -5.85
CA SER A 264 16.19 -12.50 -5.22
C SER A 264 16.28 -11.68 -3.94
N ILE A 265 16.86 -12.26 -2.90
CA ILE A 265 17.20 -11.57 -1.66
C ILE A 265 18.71 -11.34 -1.69
N LEU A 266 19.10 -10.09 -1.84
CA LEU A 266 20.48 -9.65 -1.79
C LEU A 266 20.85 -9.36 -0.35
N ILE A 267 21.84 -10.06 0.19
CA ILE A 267 22.38 -9.83 1.52
C ILE A 267 23.69 -9.06 1.34
N CYS A 268 23.72 -7.83 1.84
CA CYS A 268 24.82 -6.88 1.65
C CYS A 268 25.37 -6.34 2.98
N ARG A 269 26.57 -5.77 2.93
CA ARG A 269 27.23 -5.06 4.04
C ARG A 269 27.92 -3.76 3.58
#